data_AF-A0A960WFA2-F1
#
_entry.id   AF-A0A960WFA2-F1
#
_cell.length_a   1.000
_cell.length_b   1.000
_cell.length_c   1.000
_cell.angle_alpha   90.00
_cell.angle_beta   90.00
_cell.angle_gamma   90.00
#
_symmetry.space_group_name_H-M   'P 1'
#
loop_
_entity.id
_entity.type
_entity.pdbx_description
1 polymer ?
#
loop_
_entity_poly.entity_id
_entity_poly.type
_entity_poly.pdbx_seq_one_letter_code
_entity_poly.pdbx_strand_id
1 'polypeptide(L)'
;MLKRVVLTKLLLFAVITMQSCLQSNIGVTPTDSDILQSPACATCHGSSENAAPPNDTQGRTDPSLISIGAHQAHLVEGPYRIALACNDCHLVPTSIDAVGHIDSDLPAEVIFGELANIRGANPEWNGNSCSDVYCHGSALSGGSNNTPVWNMVDGSQAACGTCHGLPPGPPHTTDTDCHTCHAEVVNDRNEIINKTLHINGEVNVTGGQTCTSCHGTMGVNNAPPFDTSGNTATSFRGVGAHQAHMNASISNNISCVECHLVPSQITDAGHIDTGLPAEISFGQLAKTGNQTPQWNNTTCANVYCHGSFSGGKDFEPNWTVVNGSQAACGTCHNRPPNTGRHNDDEHGGMPCSYCHGSGYSNTAVRVADHINGVKDVGGAGSRIQSWNAGTKSCDPTCHGSKRW
;
A
#
# COMPACT_ATOMS: atom_id res chain seq x y z
N MET A 1 103.72 9.99 -29.64
CA MET A 1 103.55 10.88 -28.48
C MET A 1 102.07 11.21 -28.33
N LEU A 2 101.58 11.06 -27.09
CA LEU A 2 100.29 11.47 -26.49
C LEU A 2 98.95 10.93 -27.04
N LYS A 3 98.33 10.09 -26.20
CA LYS A 3 96.91 9.72 -26.12
C LYS A 3 96.04 10.94 -25.77
N ARG A 4 94.80 10.98 -26.26
CA ARG A 4 93.59 11.39 -25.49
C ARG A 4 92.33 10.82 -26.13
N VAL A 5 91.39 10.48 -25.26
CA VAL A 5 90.27 9.54 -25.41
C VAL A 5 88.98 10.28 -25.07
N VAL A 6 87.92 10.02 -25.85
CA VAL A 6 86.47 10.05 -25.52
C VAL A 6 85.73 11.41 -25.40
N LEU A 7 84.69 11.62 -26.22
CA LEU A 7 83.26 11.35 -25.90
C LEU A 7 82.36 11.91 -27.03
N THR A 8 81.69 11.04 -27.79
CA THR A 8 80.71 11.41 -28.82
C THR A 8 79.36 11.64 -28.17
N LYS A 9 78.83 12.88 -28.19
CA LYS A 9 77.44 13.18 -27.83
C LYS A 9 76.57 13.15 -29.09
N LEU A 10 75.70 12.15 -29.18
CA LEU A 10 74.60 12.05 -30.14
C LEU A 10 73.41 12.86 -29.57
N LEU A 11 73.04 13.99 -30.19
CA LEU A 11 71.78 14.67 -29.90
C LEU A 11 70.70 14.05 -30.79
N LEU A 12 69.77 13.32 -30.18
CA LEU A 12 68.56 12.81 -30.82
C LEU A 12 67.44 13.84 -30.59
N PHE A 13 67.12 14.67 -31.60
CA PHE A 13 65.87 15.43 -31.62
C PHE A 13 64.77 14.50 -32.14
N ALA A 14 63.97 13.95 -31.22
CA ALA A 14 62.76 13.23 -31.57
C ALA A 14 61.68 14.25 -31.94
N VAL A 15 61.31 14.26 -33.22
CA VAL A 15 60.08 14.90 -33.70
C VAL A 15 58.92 14.06 -33.18
N ILE A 16 58.22 14.54 -32.14
CA ILE A 16 56.96 13.95 -31.69
C ILE A 16 55.90 14.35 -32.73
N THR A 17 55.58 13.44 -33.63
CA THR A 17 54.42 13.57 -34.52
C THR A 17 53.15 13.39 -33.69
N MET A 18 52.29 14.40 -33.69
CA MET A 18 50.91 14.28 -33.21
C MET A 18 50.17 13.27 -34.09
N GLN A 19 49.94 12.08 -33.57
CA GLN A 19 49.28 11.00 -34.28
C GLN A 19 48.34 10.26 -33.33
N SER A 20 47.17 10.86 -33.05
CA SER A 20 46.03 10.14 -32.46
C SER A 20 44.73 10.98 -32.40
N CYS A 21 44.29 11.58 -33.52
CA CYS A 21 42.95 12.22 -33.57
C CYS A 21 42.09 11.81 -34.78
N LEU A 22 42.45 10.78 -35.55
CA LEU A 22 41.81 10.56 -36.87
C LEU A 22 41.19 9.18 -37.12
N GLN A 23 41.13 8.27 -36.15
CA GLN A 23 40.49 6.97 -36.37
C GLN A 23 39.74 6.47 -35.13
N SER A 24 38.53 6.98 -34.93
CA SER A 24 37.47 6.23 -34.26
C SER A 24 36.35 6.01 -35.27
N ASN A 25 36.40 4.88 -35.97
CA ASN A 25 35.27 4.41 -36.76
C ASN A 25 34.17 3.95 -35.78
N ILE A 26 33.19 4.81 -35.50
CA ILE A 26 31.99 4.44 -34.76
C ILE A 26 30.82 4.46 -35.76
N GLY A 27 30.62 3.33 -36.43
CA GLY A 27 29.48 3.07 -37.31
C GLY A 27 28.41 2.18 -36.65
N VAL A 28 28.41 2.06 -35.32
CA VAL A 28 27.48 1.23 -34.56
C VAL A 28 26.90 2.07 -33.43
N THR A 29 25.58 2.11 -33.32
CA THR A 29 24.86 2.66 -32.16
C THR A 29 25.26 1.86 -30.92
N PRO A 30 25.97 2.44 -29.94
CA PRO A 30 26.39 1.73 -28.74
C PRO A 30 25.17 1.34 -27.91
N THR A 31 25.23 0.18 -27.26
CA THR A 31 24.27 -0.17 -26.20
C THR A 31 24.73 0.42 -24.86
N ASP A 32 23.85 0.59 -23.88
CA ASP A 32 24.18 1.20 -22.57
C ASP A 32 25.33 0.49 -21.84
N SER A 33 25.56 -0.80 -22.12
CA SER A 33 26.67 -1.58 -21.59
C SER A 33 28.04 -1.20 -22.20
N ASP A 34 28.06 -0.65 -23.42
CA ASP A 34 29.28 -0.27 -24.13
C ASP A 34 29.79 1.12 -23.72
N ILE A 35 28.92 2.00 -23.20
CA ILE A 35 29.29 3.36 -22.78
C ILE A 35 29.96 3.35 -21.40
N LEU A 36 29.52 2.48 -20.48
CA LEU A 36 30.11 2.29 -19.15
C LEU A 36 31.58 1.83 -19.20
N GLN A 37 32.04 1.30 -20.34
CA GLN A 37 33.41 0.80 -20.53
C GLN A 37 34.15 1.51 -21.66
N SER A 38 33.72 2.70 -22.12
CA SER A 38 34.45 3.39 -23.17
C SER A 38 35.69 4.09 -22.58
N PRO A 39 36.94 3.60 -22.81
CA PRO A 39 38.15 4.30 -22.38
C PRO A 39 38.29 5.70 -23.02
N ALA A 40 37.41 6.06 -23.97
CA ALA A 40 37.39 7.37 -24.61
C ALA A 40 36.87 8.48 -23.68
N CYS A 41 35.81 8.27 -22.89
CA CYS A 41 35.26 9.32 -22.00
C CYS A 41 36.21 9.61 -20.83
N ALA A 42 36.76 8.54 -20.23
CA ALA A 42 37.75 8.56 -19.15
C ALA A 42 39.02 9.36 -19.46
N THR A 43 39.25 9.70 -20.74
CA THR A 43 40.37 10.53 -21.18
C THR A 43 40.19 12.01 -20.79
N CYS A 44 38.94 12.49 -20.70
CA CYS A 44 38.63 13.89 -20.42
C CYS A 44 38.02 14.10 -19.02
N HIS A 45 37.16 13.20 -18.57
CA HIS A 45 36.52 13.23 -17.25
C HIS A 45 36.35 11.80 -16.74
N GLY A 46 36.15 11.63 -15.44
CA GLY A 46 36.00 10.29 -14.88
C GLY A 46 37.33 9.68 -14.45
N SER A 47 37.40 8.35 -14.48
CA SER A 47 38.60 7.56 -14.20
C SER A 47 38.61 6.25 -14.98
N SER A 48 39.61 5.40 -14.73
CA SER A 48 39.68 4.03 -15.26
C SER A 48 38.54 3.14 -14.80
N GLU A 49 37.92 3.46 -13.67
CA GLU A 49 36.83 2.68 -13.08
C GLU A 49 35.49 2.98 -13.75
N ASN A 50 35.17 4.26 -13.97
CA ASN A 50 33.99 4.70 -14.69
C ASN A 50 34.12 6.13 -15.21
N ALA A 51 33.30 6.50 -16.19
CA ALA A 51 33.27 7.84 -16.78
C ALA A 51 32.52 8.87 -15.91
N ALA A 52 31.86 8.47 -14.81
CA ALA A 52 31.29 9.45 -13.89
C ALA A 52 32.45 10.14 -13.16
N PRO A 53 32.43 11.45 -12.90
CA PRO A 53 33.56 12.13 -12.24
C PRO A 53 33.91 11.53 -10.87
N PRO A 54 35.13 11.00 -10.67
CA PRO A 54 35.92 11.36 -9.51
C PRO A 54 36.86 12.51 -9.86
N ASN A 55 37.21 12.67 -11.15
CA ASN A 55 37.87 13.85 -11.70
C ASN A 55 36.95 14.56 -12.69
N ASP A 56 36.87 15.88 -12.59
CA ASP A 56 36.19 16.68 -13.61
C ASP A 56 37.10 17.00 -14.81
N THR A 57 36.57 17.73 -15.80
CA THR A 57 37.29 18.12 -17.02
C THR A 57 38.49 19.05 -16.78
N GLN A 58 38.68 19.55 -15.55
CA GLN A 58 39.83 20.33 -15.13
C GLN A 58 40.82 19.51 -14.30
N GLY A 59 40.58 18.21 -14.14
CA GLY A 59 41.39 17.29 -13.32
C GLY A 59 41.25 17.53 -11.81
N ARG A 60 40.22 18.24 -11.36
CA ARG A 60 39.97 18.46 -9.92
C ARG A 60 39.31 17.21 -9.33
N THR A 61 39.51 16.98 -8.03
CA THR A 61 39.04 15.77 -7.32
C THR A 61 38.25 16.08 -6.05
N ASP A 62 37.95 17.36 -5.78
CA ASP A 62 37.31 17.80 -4.55
C ASP A 62 35.79 17.56 -4.62
N PRO A 63 35.22 16.67 -3.79
CA PRO A 63 33.79 16.37 -3.81
C PRO A 63 32.90 17.54 -3.40
N SER A 64 33.45 18.62 -2.84
CA SER A 64 32.71 19.86 -2.58
C SER A 64 32.30 20.59 -3.87
N LEU A 65 32.94 20.27 -5.00
CA LEU A 65 32.64 20.82 -6.31
C LEU A 65 31.41 20.16 -6.92
N ILE A 66 30.51 20.99 -7.47
CA ILE A 66 29.32 20.55 -8.22
C ILE A 66 29.66 19.59 -9.38
N SER A 67 30.83 19.77 -10.01
CA SER A 67 31.33 18.94 -11.10
C SER A 67 31.72 17.52 -10.69
N ILE A 68 31.79 17.24 -9.38
CA ILE A 68 32.18 15.94 -8.83
C ILE A 68 31.06 15.43 -7.93
N GLY A 69 30.84 16.06 -6.77
CA GLY A 69 29.72 15.82 -5.86
C GLY A 69 29.31 14.34 -5.76
N ALA A 70 28.00 14.10 -5.85
CA ALA A 70 27.40 12.78 -5.69
C ALA A 70 27.40 11.89 -6.94
N HIS A 71 28.16 12.19 -8.00
CA HIS A 71 28.19 11.36 -9.21
C HIS A 71 28.53 9.90 -8.90
N GLN A 72 29.58 9.65 -8.11
CA GLN A 72 29.97 8.28 -7.73
C GLN A 72 28.90 7.58 -6.87
N ALA A 73 28.17 8.31 -6.04
CA ALA A 73 27.11 7.72 -5.21
C ALA A 73 25.94 7.20 -6.07
N HIS A 74 25.75 7.75 -7.27
CA HIS A 74 24.70 7.37 -8.20
C HIS A 74 25.15 6.33 -9.24
N LEU A 75 26.41 6.42 -9.70
CA LEU A 75 26.92 5.65 -10.85
C LEU A 75 27.74 4.41 -10.44
N VAL A 76 27.86 4.13 -9.13
CA VAL A 76 28.47 2.91 -8.59
C VAL A 76 27.41 2.07 -7.89
N GLU A 77 27.54 0.75 -7.93
CA GLU A 77 26.64 -0.14 -7.19
C GLU A 77 26.72 0.16 -5.68
N GLY A 78 25.58 0.57 -5.11
CA GLY A 78 25.46 0.93 -3.71
C GLY A 78 24.90 -0.21 -2.85
N PRO A 79 24.74 0.03 -1.54
CA PRO A 79 24.06 -0.91 -0.66
C PRO A 79 22.54 -0.97 -0.93
N TYR A 80 21.94 0.09 -1.48
CA TYR A 80 20.49 0.23 -1.61
C TYR A 80 19.95 0.00 -3.02
N ARG A 81 20.80 0.09 -4.05
CA ARG A 81 20.42 -0.01 -5.46
C ARG A 81 21.61 -0.33 -6.35
N ILE A 82 21.34 -0.80 -7.56
CA ILE A 82 22.33 -0.87 -8.63
C ILE A 82 22.67 0.53 -9.18
N ALA A 83 23.79 0.67 -9.89
CA ALA A 83 24.19 1.93 -10.50
C ALA A 83 23.08 2.51 -11.43
N LEU A 84 22.94 3.83 -11.45
CA LEU A 84 22.20 4.54 -12.50
C LEU A 84 22.96 4.47 -13.82
N ALA A 85 22.26 4.76 -14.91
CA ALA A 85 22.86 5.07 -16.19
C ALA A 85 23.03 6.58 -16.35
N CYS A 86 23.96 7.01 -17.20
CA CYS A 86 24.22 8.43 -17.41
C CYS A 86 23.00 9.17 -18.00
N ASN A 87 22.20 8.47 -18.81
CA ASN A 87 20.97 8.97 -19.43
C ASN A 87 19.81 9.15 -18.44
N ASP A 88 19.95 8.73 -17.18
CA ASP A 88 18.99 9.06 -16.13
C ASP A 88 19.05 10.53 -15.71
N CYS A 89 20.17 11.23 -16.00
CA CYS A 89 20.39 12.63 -15.60
C CYS A 89 20.95 13.54 -16.71
N HIS A 90 21.53 12.99 -17.79
CA HIS A 90 22.19 13.79 -18.83
C HIS A 90 21.90 13.25 -20.22
N LEU A 91 21.98 14.11 -21.23
CA LEU A 91 22.09 13.64 -22.61
C LEU A 91 23.49 13.05 -22.82
N VAL A 92 23.58 11.74 -23.04
CA VAL A 92 24.87 11.07 -23.27
C VAL A 92 25.29 11.28 -24.73
N PRO A 93 26.43 11.93 -25.00
CA PRO A 93 26.84 12.24 -26.36
C PRO A 93 27.33 10.97 -27.09
N THR A 94 26.95 10.86 -28.37
CA THR A 94 27.39 9.75 -29.24
C THR A 94 28.73 10.05 -29.92
N SER A 95 29.16 11.31 -29.95
CA SER A 95 30.45 11.78 -30.47
C SER A 95 30.94 13.01 -29.69
N ILE A 96 32.22 13.36 -29.83
CA ILE A 96 32.81 14.48 -29.08
C ILE A 96 32.17 15.83 -29.46
N ASP A 97 31.74 15.98 -30.70
CA ASP A 97 31.13 17.17 -31.31
C ASP A 97 29.59 17.14 -31.30
N ALA A 98 28.99 16.17 -30.60
CA ALA A 98 27.55 16.13 -30.42
C ALA A 98 27.06 17.37 -29.66
N VAL A 99 25.92 17.91 -30.08
CA VAL A 99 25.27 19.07 -29.44
C VAL A 99 25.04 18.79 -27.96
N GLY A 100 25.46 19.72 -27.10
CA GLY A 100 25.32 19.58 -25.65
C GLY A 100 26.53 18.93 -24.97
N HIS A 101 27.62 18.68 -25.71
CA HIS A 101 28.85 18.13 -25.14
C HIS A 101 29.94 19.20 -24.99
N ILE A 102 30.94 19.26 -25.88
CA ILE A 102 32.02 20.26 -25.79
C ILE A 102 31.65 21.60 -26.43
N ASP A 103 30.57 21.63 -27.20
CA ASP A 103 30.11 22.80 -27.94
C ASP A 103 29.13 23.68 -27.14
N SER A 104 28.74 23.23 -25.95
CA SER A 104 27.92 23.97 -24.98
C SER A 104 28.74 24.52 -23.82
N ASP A 105 28.27 25.61 -23.21
CA ASP A 105 28.86 26.17 -22.01
C ASP A 105 28.64 25.22 -20.81
N LEU A 106 29.65 25.13 -19.93
CA LEU A 106 29.51 24.41 -18.66
C LEU A 106 28.54 25.15 -17.70
N PRO A 107 27.81 24.42 -16.82
CA PRO A 107 27.82 22.97 -16.63
C PRO A 107 26.92 22.22 -17.63
N ALA A 108 27.17 20.91 -17.81
CA ALA A 108 26.33 20.04 -18.62
C ALA A 108 24.85 20.07 -18.16
N GLU A 109 23.93 20.08 -19.12
CA GLU A 109 22.50 20.16 -18.85
C GLU A 109 22.00 18.91 -18.12
N VAL A 110 21.20 19.12 -17.06
CA VAL A 110 20.53 18.03 -16.34
C VAL A 110 19.17 17.77 -16.97
N ILE A 111 18.96 16.54 -17.43
CA ILE A 111 17.73 16.04 -18.03
C ILE A 111 17.35 14.77 -17.28
N PHE A 112 16.23 14.80 -16.56
CA PHE A 112 15.78 13.68 -15.76
C PHE A 112 15.10 12.60 -16.60
N GLY A 113 15.55 11.36 -16.46
CA GLY A 113 14.94 10.17 -17.06
C GLY A 113 13.61 9.77 -16.41
N GLU A 114 12.97 8.73 -16.96
CA GLU A 114 11.63 8.29 -16.54
C GLU A 114 11.55 7.94 -15.05
N LEU A 115 12.55 7.23 -14.51
CA LEU A 115 12.59 6.80 -13.11
C LEU A 115 12.45 7.97 -12.12
N ALA A 116 13.03 9.14 -12.43
CA ALA A 116 12.96 10.31 -11.57
C ALA A 116 11.55 10.90 -11.47
N ASN A 117 10.70 10.69 -12.49
CA ASN A 117 9.35 11.26 -12.62
C ASN A 117 8.24 10.32 -12.09
N ILE A 118 8.60 9.11 -11.64
CA ILE A 118 7.64 8.13 -11.14
C ILE A 118 6.86 8.68 -9.94
N ARG A 119 5.60 8.24 -9.77
CA ARG A 119 4.64 8.73 -8.76
C ARG A 119 4.26 10.21 -8.91
N GLY A 120 4.36 10.76 -10.12
CA GLY A 120 3.98 12.15 -10.40
C GLY A 120 4.96 13.17 -9.83
N ALA A 121 6.18 12.74 -9.52
CA ALA A 121 7.30 13.60 -9.20
C ALA A 121 7.59 14.56 -10.36
N ASN A 122 7.95 15.81 -10.03
CA ASN A 122 8.44 16.81 -10.99
C ASN A 122 9.89 17.22 -10.66
N PRO A 123 10.88 16.39 -11.05
CA PRO A 123 12.28 16.62 -10.76
C PRO A 123 12.79 17.99 -11.19
N GLU A 124 13.46 18.67 -10.27
CA GLU A 124 14.15 19.93 -10.54
C GLU A 124 15.59 19.89 -10.06
N TRP A 125 16.47 20.55 -10.80
CA TRP A 125 17.87 20.78 -10.43
C TRP A 125 18.14 22.28 -10.34
N ASN A 126 18.62 22.74 -9.19
CA ASN A 126 18.88 24.17 -8.95
C ASN A 126 20.38 24.54 -8.93
N GLY A 127 21.26 23.59 -9.25
CA GLY A 127 22.72 23.77 -9.15
C GLY A 127 23.33 23.39 -7.81
N ASN A 128 22.54 22.95 -6.83
CA ASN A 128 23.03 22.54 -5.50
C ASN A 128 22.35 21.26 -4.98
N SER A 129 21.08 21.05 -5.29
CA SER A 129 20.31 19.88 -4.90
C SER A 129 19.31 19.55 -6.00
N CYS A 130 18.94 18.28 -6.12
CA CYS A 130 17.71 17.94 -6.83
C CYS A 130 16.54 17.93 -5.84
N SER A 131 15.39 18.41 -6.29
CA SER A 131 14.14 18.44 -5.52
C SER A 131 13.03 17.75 -6.30
N ASP A 132 12.07 17.20 -5.55
CA ASP A 132 10.90 16.49 -6.08
C ASP A 132 11.25 15.36 -7.07
N VAL A 133 12.42 14.73 -6.88
CA VAL A 133 12.80 13.48 -7.55
C VAL A 133 12.13 12.32 -6.83
N TYR A 134 11.65 11.31 -7.55
CA TYR A 134 11.08 10.08 -6.96
C TYR A 134 11.89 9.53 -5.77
N CYS A 135 13.21 9.39 -5.90
CA CYS A 135 14.08 8.80 -4.87
C CYS A 135 14.32 9.71 -3.65
N HIS A 136 14.38 11.03 -3.85
CA HIS A 136 14.74 12.00 -2.81
C HIS A 136 13.96 13.31 -3.01
N GLY A 137 12.66 13.20 -2.81
CA GLY A 137 11.63 14.22 -3.00
C GLY A 137 10.38 13.85 -2.20
N SER A 138 9.26 14.50 -2.48
CA SER A 138 8.02 14.31 -1.70
C SER A 138 7.22 13.05 -2.06
N ALA A 139 7.59 12.38 -3.15
CA ALA A 139 6.91 11.21 -3.70
C ALA A 139 6.89 9.99 -2.76
N LEU A 140 7.85 9.89 -1.84
CA LEU A 140 7.97 8.80 -0.87
C LEU A 140 7.54 9.30 0.53
N SER A 141 6.50 8.69 1.08
CA SER A 141 5.92 9.13 2.36
C SER A 141 6.81 8.76 3.55
N GLY A 142 6.90 9.68 4.52
CA GLY A 142 7.60 9.44 5.80
C GLY A 142 9.13 9.57 5.75
N GLY A 143 9.72 9.94 4.61
CA GLY A 143 11.15 10.28 4.53
C GLY A 143 11.49 11.56 5.31
N SER A 144 12.67 11.59 5.92
CA SER A 144 13.17 12.73 6.69
C SER A 144 14.11 13.67 5.93
N ASN A 145 14.61 13.25 4.75
CA ASN A 145 15.49 14.05 3.91
C ASN A 145 15.07 13.97 2.43
N ASN A 146 14.23 14.91 2.02
CA ASN A 146 13.68 14.97 0.66
C ASN A 146 14.39 15.98 -0.25
N THR A 147 15.50 16.58 0.20
CA THR A 147 16.30 17.53 -0.58
C THR A 147 17.78 17.39 -0.18
N PRO A 148 18.43 16.25 -0.50
CA PRO A 148 19.83 16.05 -0.20
C PRO A 148 20.71 17.06 -0.96
N VAL A 149 21.78 17.47 -0.31
CA VAL A 149 22.76 18.41 -0.87
C VAL A 149 23.75 17.64 -1.74
N TRP A 150 23.92 18.05 -3.00
CA TRP A 150 24.68 17.30 -4.01
C TRP A 150 26.14 17.07 -3.66
N ASN A 151 26.79 18.04 -3.02
CA ASN A 151 28.20 18.00 -2.66
C ASN A 151 28.44 17.54 -1.21
N MET A 152 27.40 17.07 -0.51
CA MET A 152 27.52 16.43 0.80
C MET A 152 27.54 14.90 0.64
N VAL A 153 28.73 14.35 0.48
CA VAL A 153 28.98 12.92 0.19
C VAL A 153 29.63 12.16 1.34
N ASP A 154 29.42 12.60 2.58
CA ASP A 154 29.96 11.98 3.80
C ASP A 154 29.17 10.75 4.29
N GLY A 155 28.13 10.35 3.54
CA GLY A 155 27.25 9.25 3.87
C GLY A 155 26.11 9.59 4.83
N SER A 156 26.03 10.83 5.35
CA SER A 156 25.01 11.23 6.33
C SER A 156 23.59 11.32 5.74
N GLN A 157 23.47 11.50 4.43
CA GLN A 157 22.19 11.80 3.77
C GLN A 157 21.36 10.57 3.38
N ALA A 158 21.92 9.36 3.48
CA ALA A 158 21.34 8.12 2.95
C ALA A 158 21.07 7.03 4.02
N ALA A 159 20.95 7.42 5.29
CA ALA A 159 20.54 6.48 6.34
C ALA A 159 19.10 5.98 6.13
N CYS A 160 18.77 4.76 6.55
CA CYS A 160 17.40 4.26 6.47
C CYS A 160 16.43 5.24 7.18
N GLY A 161 15.29 5.55 6.55
CA GLY A 161 14.34 6.56 7.03
C GLY A 161 14.50 7.95 6.41
N THR A 162 15.55 8.18 5.60
CA THR A 162 15.72 9.46 4.90
C THR A 162 14.84 9.57 3.66
N CYS A 163 14.72 8.49 2.87
CA CYS A 163 13.91 8.46 1.65
C CYS A 163 12.41 8.20 1.92
N HIS A 164 12.09 7.18 2.71
CA HIS A 164 10.73 6.79 3.08
C HIS A 164 10.66 6.39 4.55
N GLY A 165 9.45 6.36 5.13
CA GLY A 165 9.22 5.89 6.49
C GLY A 165 9.53 4.40 6.67
N LEU A 166 9.81 3.96 7.90
CA LEU A 166 10.08 2.56 8.23
C LEU A 166 9.13 2.06 9.34
N PRO A 167 7.97 1.48 9.00
CA PRO A 167 7.41 1.32 7.65
C PRO A 167 6.91 2.63 7.02
N PRO A 168 6.63 2.67 5.70
CA PRO A 168 6.01 3.81 5.04
C PRO A 168 4.67 4.22 5.64
N GLY A 169 4.16 5.40 5.27
CA GLY A 169 2.82 5.81 5.67
C GLY A 169 1.71 4.92 5.10
N PRO A 170 0.44 5.22 5.42
CA PRO A 170 -0.71 4.49 4.90
C PRO A 170 -0.64 4.30 3.36
N PRO A 171 -1.04 3.14 2.83
CA PRO A 171 -1.82 2.08 3.48
C PRO A 171 -0.98 1.02 4.22
N HIS A 172 0.33 1.22 4.40
CA HIS A 172 1.17 0.27 5.13
C HIS A 172 0.71 0.11 6.59
N THR A 173 0.91 -1.09 7.12
CA THR A 173 0.69 -1.37 8.55
C THR A 173 1.87 -0.87 9.38
N THR A 174 1.74 -0.91 10.71
CA THR A 174 2.85 -0.60 11.62
C THR A 174 3.81 -1.77 11.84
N ASP A 175 3.67 -2.86 11.08
CA ASP A 175 4.57 -4.02 11.19
C ASP A 175 5.97 -3.65 10.66
N THR A 176 7.00 -4.10 11.38
CA THR A 176 8.41 -3.86 11.07
C THR A 176 9.07 -5.06 10.38
N ASP A 177 8.38 -6.20 10.27
CA ASP A 177 8.85 -7.35 9.48
C ASP A 177 8.52 -7.16 8.00
N CYS A 178 9.35 -6.39 7.30
CA CYS A 178 9.15 -6.06 5.90
C CYS A 178 9.18 -7.32 5.01
N HIS A 179 9.94 -8.34 5.39
CA HIS A 179 10.11 -9.59 4.64
C HIS A 179 8.78 -10.31 4.41
N THR A 180 7.85 -10.24 5.36
CA THR A 180 6.53 -10.89 5.24
C THR A 180 5.79 -10.49 3.96
N CYS A 181 5.98 -9.26 3.48
CA CYS A 181 5.37 -8.77 2.23
C CYS A 181 6.41 -8.58 1.12
N HIS A 182 7.59 -8.05 1.44
CA HIS A 182 8.64 -7.67 0.50
C HIS A 182 9.76 -8.72 0.39
N ALA A 183 9.42 -10.02 0.46
CA ALA A 183 10.38 -11.12 0.53
C ALA A 183 11.36 -11.21 -0.65
N GLU A 184 11.00 -10.66 -1.81
CA GLU A 184 11.89 -10.59 -2.98
C GLU A 184 12.91 -9.45 -2.89
N VAL A 185 12.64 -8.44 -2.06
CA VAL A 185 13.46 -7.23 -1.91
C VAL A 185 14.34 -7.32 -0.67
N VAL A 186 13.78 -7.78 0.46
CA VAL A 186 14.45 -7.85 1.77
C VAL A 186 14.34 -9.22 2.43
N ASN A 187 15.34 -9.58 3.24
CA ASN A 187 15.30 -10.78 4.09
C ASN A 187 14.66 -10.50 5.47
N ASP A 188 14.57 -11.54 6.29
CA ASP A 188 14.04 -11.54 7.67
C ASP A 188 14.79 -10.61 8.66
N ARG A 189 15.91 -10.02 8.24
CA ARG A 189 16.67 -9.01 8.98
C ARG A 189 16.48 -7.59 8.41
N ASN A 190 15.55 -7.43 7.47
CA ASN A 190 15.32 -6.21 6.71
C ASN A 190 16.55 -5.73 5.90
N GLU A 191 17.45 -6.65 5.54
CA GLU A 191 18.57 -6.35 4.63
C GLU A 191 18.10 -6.48 3.18
N ILE A 192 18.47 -5.52 2.33
CA ILE A 192 18.14 -5.54 0.90
C ILE A 192 18.93 -6.64 0.21
N ILE A 193 18.22 -7.68 -0.24
CA ILE A 193 18.79 -8.83 -0.96
C ILE A 193 18.71 -8.66 -2.47
N ASN A 194 17.78 -7.83 -2.97
CA ASN A 194 17.65 -7.56 -4.39
C ASN A 194 17.59 -6.05 -4.67
N LYS A 195 18.78 -5.50 -4.95
CA LYS A 195 18.99 -4.08 -5.26
C LYS A 195 18.33 -3.62 -6.57
N THR A 196 18.01 -4.56 -7.47
CA THR A 196 17.29 -4.24 -8.71
C THR A 196 15.82 -3.95 -8.48
N LEU A 197 15.28 -4.36 -7.32
CA LEU A 197 13.87 -4.16 -6.95
C LEU A 197 13.66 -3.05 -5.92
N HIS A 198 14.66 -2.70 -5.12
CA HIS A 198 14.45 -1.75 -4.02
C HIS A 198 14.16 -0.31 -4.48
N ILE A 199 14.83 0.17 -5.54
CA ILE A 199 14.62 1.51 -6.11
C ILE A 199 14.41 1.40 -7.62
N ASN A 200 13.31 0.76 -8.03
CA ASN A 200 12.91 0.57 -9.44
C ASN A 200 11.64 1.36 -9.83
N GLY A 201 11.02 2.07 -8.89
CA GLY A 201 9.78 2.80 -9.11
C GLY A 201 8.50 2.03 -8.81
N GLU A 202 8.60 0.74 -8.50
CA GLU A 202 7.46 -0.15 -8.24
C GLU A 202 7.40 -0.56 -6.77
N VAL A 203 6.21 -1.01 -6.34
CA VAL A 203 6.04 -1.68 -5.04
C VAL A 203 6.05 -3.17 -5.29
N ASN A 204 7.17 -3.81 -4.97
CA ASN A 204 7.31 -5.26 -5.13
C ASN A 204 6.84 -5.97 -3.86
N VAL A 205 5.64 -6.54 -3.90
CA VAL A 205 5.05 -7.36 -2.83
C VAL A 205 4.82 -8.79 -3.32
N THR A 206 5.10 -9.74 -2.45
CA THR A 206 4.70 -11.14 -2.62
C THR A 206 3.25 -11.31 -2.21
N GLY A 207 2.50 -12.20 -2.87
CA GLY A 207 1.13 -12.53 -2.49
C GLY A 207 1.04 -13.68 -1.48
N GLY A 208 -0.16 -13.92 -0.96
CA GLY A 208 -0.47 -15.06 -0.07
C GLY A 208 -0.55 -14.74 1.42
N GLN A 209 -0.46 -13.47 1.81
CA GLN A 209 -0.63 -13.01 3.18
C GLN A 209 -2.06 -13.27 3.65
N THR A 210 -2.24 -13.63 4.91
CA THR A 210 -3.58 -13.75 5.49
C THR A 210 -4.13 -12.36 5.80
N CYS A 211 -5.44 -12.19 5.89
CA CYS A 211 -6.05 -10.90 6.24
C CYS A 211 -5.49 -10.35 7.57
N THR A 212 -5.24 -11.26 8.52
CA THR A 212 -4.67 -10.98 9.85
C THR A 212 -3.22 -10.52 9.83
N SER A 213 -2.52 -10.61 8.69
CA SER A 213 -1.21 -9.99 8.52
C SER A 213 -1.29 -8.47 8.54
N CYS A 214 -2.47 -7.89 8.29
CA CYS A 214 -2.63 -6.42 8.30
C CYS A 214 -3.71 -5.91 9.23
N HIS A 215 -4.84 -6.60 9.33
CA HIS A 215 -5.97 -6.18 10.15
C HIS A 215 -6.65 -7.39 10.79
N GLY A 216 -7.15 -7.22 12.00
CA GLY A 216 -7.68 -8.33 12.78
C GLY A 216 -6.63 -9.01 13.64
N THR A 217 -6.83 -10.26 14.05
CA THR A 217 -5.89 -10.95 14.93
C THR A 217 -5.76 -12.41 14.55
N MET A 218 -4.52 -12.84 14.30
CA MET A 218 -4.20 -14.21 13.95
C MET A 218 -4.71 -15.18 15.01
N GLY A 219 -5.38 -16.25 14.57
CA GLY A 219 -5.99 -17.24 15.45
C GLY A 219 -7.28 -16.80 16.15
N VAL A 220 -7.74 -15.55 15.93
CA VAL A 220 -9.00 -15.05 16.48
C VAL A 220 -10.01 -14.80 15.36
N ASN A 221 -9.89 -13.69 14.63
CA ASN A 221 -10.71 -13.36 13.47
C ASN A 221 -10.10 -12.19 12.67
N ASN A 222 -10.61 -11.95 11.46
CA ASN A 222 -10.12 -10.90 10.57
C ASN A 222 -10.78 -9.54 10.82
N ALA A 223 -11.76 -9.44 11.73
CA ALA A 223 -12.30 -8.12 12.09
C ALA A 223 -11.26 -7.38 12.93
N PRO A 224 -11.04 -6.07 12.73
CA PRO A 224 -10.15 -5.27 13.57
C PRO A 224 -10.50 -5.35 15.07
N PRO A 225 -9.62 -5.84 15.95
CA PRO A 225 -9.43 -5.20 17.25
C PRO A 225 -8.33 -4.13 17.17
N PHE A 226 -7.47 -4.19 16.15
CA PHE A 226 -6.64 -3.09 15.71
C PHE A 226 -6.85 -2.81 14.22
N ASP A 227 -6.81 -1.54 13.84
CA ASP A 227 -6.87 -1.12 12.44
C ASP A 227 -5.48 -1.15 11.78
N THR A 228 -5.42 -0.92 10.47
CA THR A 228 -4.15 -0.91 9.72
C THR A 228 -3.19 0.19 10.17
N SER A 229 -3.66 1.19 10.92
CA SER A 229 -2.83 2.24 11.52
C SER A 229 -2.37 1.89 12.94
N GLY A 230 -2.67 0.68 13.42
CA GLY A 230 -2.30 0.19 14.75
C GLY A 230 -3.19 0.71 15.89
N ASN A 231 -4.27 1.45 15.60
CA ASN A 231 -5.18 1.90 16.64
C ASN A 231 -5.96 0.72 17.21
N THR A 232 -6.20 0.70 18.53
CA THR A 232 -6.96 -0.36 19.21
C THR A 232 -8.25 0.12 19.89
N ALA A 233 -8.41 1.43 20.08
CA ALA A 233 -9.60 1.95 20.74
C ALA A 233 -10.80 1.97 19.79
N THR A 234 -11.98 1.58 20.26
CA THR A 234 -13.22 1.57 19.46
C THR A 234 -13.69 2.96 19.04
N SER A 235 -13.11 4.03 19.61
CA SER A 235 -13.31 5.41 19.14
C SER A 235 -12.72 5.66 17.74
N PHE A 236 -11.78 4.84 17.29
CA PHE A 236 -11.27 4.88 15.92
C PHE A 236 -12.19 4.09 15.01
N ARG A 237 -12.58 4.69 13.88
CA ARG A 237 -13.48 4.06 12.90
C ARG A 237 -12.95 2.72 12.39
N GLY A 238 -11.64 2.61 12.17
CA GLY A 238 -10.99 1.38 11.73
C GLY A 238 -11.17 0.21 12.70
N VAL A 239 -11.40 0.49 13.99
CA VAL A 239 -11.70 -0.52 15.01
C VAL A 239 -13.21 -0.63 15.22
N GLY A 240 -13.83 0.41 15.77
CA GLY A 240 -15.27 0.55 15.96
C GLY A 240 -15.99 -0.74 16.37
N ALA A 241 -17.17 -0.97 15.78
CA ALA A 241 -18.04 -2.10 16.08
C ALA A 241 -17.70 -3.39 15.31
N HIS A 242 -16.55 -3.49 14.64
CA HIS A 242 -16.20 -4.70 13.87
C HIS A 242 -16.26 -5.97 14.73
N GLN A 243 -15.66 -5.95 15.93
CA GLN A 243 -15.71 -7.10 16.84
C GLN A 243 -17.11 -7.40 17.36
N ALA A 244 -17.98 -6.40 17.49
CA ALA A 244 -19.37 -6.61 17.93
C ALA A 244 -20.17 -7.42 16.91
N HIS A 245 -19.84 -7.31 15.62
CA HIS A 245 -20.48 -8.06 14.54
C HIS A 245 -19.92 -9.48 14.35
N MET A 246 -18.69 -9.74 14.84
CA MET A 246 -18.04 -11.06 14.76
C MET A 246 -18.18 -11.90 16.02
N ASN A 247 -18.72 -11.34 17.10
CA ASN A 247 -18.90 -12.04 18.38
C ASN A 247 -20.27 -11.73 19.00
N ALA A 248 -21.29 -11.53 18.15
CA ALA A 248 -22.64 -11.24 18.60
C ALA A 248 -23.26 -12.45 19.32
N SER A 249 -24.00 -12.19 20.39
CA SER A 249 -24.78 -13.22 21.11
C SER A 249 -26.20 -13.40 20.56
N ILE A 250 -26.59 -12.59 19.57
CA ILE A 250 -27.94 -12.52 19.02
C ILE A 250 -28.00 -12.88 17.54
N SER A 251 -26.87 -13.05 16.86
CA SER A 251 -26.83 -13.43 15.45
C SER A 251 -25.55 -14.21 15.15
N ASN A 252 -25.55 -14.95 14.06
CA ASN A 252 -24.30 -15.45 13.49
C ASN A 252 -23.38 -14.27 13.15
N ASN A 253 -22.09 -14.58 12.97
CA ASN A 253 -21.10 -13.60 12.54
C ASN A 253 -21.51 -12.98 11.21
N ILE A 254 -21.45 -11.65 11.15
CA ILE A 254 -21.77 -10.92 9.93
C ILE A 254 -20.55 -10.97 9.01
N SER A 255 -20.76 -11.48 7.80
CA SER A 255 -19.70 -11.57 6.80
C SER A 255 -19.22 -10.18 6.38
N CYS A 256 -17.92 -10.03 6.13
CA CYS A 256 -17.31 -8.77 5.70
C CYS A 256 -17.94 -8.23 4.40
N VAL A 257 -18.42 -9.12 3.51
CA VAL A 257 -19.08 -8.75 2.25
C VAL A 257 -20.41 -8.01 2.45
N GLU A 258 -20.94 -8.00 3.67
CA GLU A 258 -22.14 -7.23 3.98
C GLU A 258 -21.87 -5.72 4.10
N CYS A 259 -20.61 -5.31 4.24
CA CYS A 259 -20.21 -3.90 4.34
C CYS A 259 -19.07 -3.52 3.38
N HIS A 260 -18.20 -4.45 2.99
CA HIS A 260 -17.02 -4.18 2.19
C HIS A 260 -16.94 -5.04 0.93
N LEU A 261 -16.22 -4.56 -0.07
CA LEU A 261 -15.68 -5.44 -1.10
C LEU A 261 -14.50 -6.18 -0.50
N VAL A 262 -14.63 -7.51 -0.34
CA VAL A 262 -13.58 -8.33 0.25
C VAL A 262 -12.65 -8.82 -0.85
N PRO A 263 -11.36 -8.45 -0.82
CA PRO A 263 -10.41 -8.89 -1.84
C PRO A 263 -10.10 -10.39 -1.69
N SER A 264 -9.74 -11.02 -2.81
CA SER A 264 -9.19 -12.37 -2.86
C SER A 264 -7.69 -12.40 -2.64
N GLN A 265 -6.99 -11.33 -3.02
CA GLN A 265 -5.54 -11.14 -2.86
C GLN A 265 -5.24 -9.70 -2.45
N ILE A 266 -4.09 -9.47 -1.81
CA ILE A 266 -3.74 -8.13 -1.32
C ILE A 266 -3.62 -7.08 -2.43
N THR A 267 -3.29 -7.50 -3.65
CA THR A 267 -3.12 -6.66 -4.85
C THR A 267 -4.41 -6.45 -5.65
N ASP A 268 -5.55 -6.96 -5.18
CA ASP A 268 -6.83 -6.73 -5.86
C ASP A 268 -7.19 -5.25 -5.83
N ALA A 269 -7.79 -4.75 -6.91
CA ALA A 269 -8.16 -3.35 -7.04
C ALA A 269 -9.13 -2.90 -5.94
N GLY A 270 -8.85 -1.75 -5.34
CA GLY A 270 -9.63 -1.21 -4.22
C GLY A 270 -9.21 -1.73 -2.85
N HIS A 271 -8.03 -2.36 -2.72
CA HIS A 271 -7.52 -2.83 -1.43
C HIS A 271 -6.32 -2.02 -0.95
N ILE A 272 -5.09 -2.39 -1.32
CA ILE A 272 -3.87 -1.64 -0.91
C ILE A 272 -3.47 -0.55 -1.91
N ASP A 273 -4.17 -0.47 -3.04
CA ASP A 273 -3.91 0.47 -4.14
C ASP A 273 -4.78 1.73 -4.07
N THR A 274 -5.73 1.78 -3.13
CA THR A 274 -6.59 2.95 -2.88
C THR A 274 -6.31 3.57 -1.51
N GLY A 275 -6.60 4.87 -1.39
CA GLY A 275 -6.39 5.61 -0.15
C GLY A 275 -7.41 5.21 0.91
N LEU A 276 -6.98 5.18 2.18
CA LEU A 276 -7.89 4.99 3.31
C LEU A 276 -8.93 6.12 3.42
N PRO A 277 -10.12 5.86 3.98
CA PRO A 277 -10.60 4.57 4.50
C PRO A 277 -11.14 3.63 3.41
N ALA A 278 -11.17 2.32 3.70
CA ALA A 278 -11.77 1.32 2.81
C ALA A 278 -13.22 1.66 2.44
N GLU A 279 -13.56 1.47 1.17
CA GLU A 279 -14.88 1.78 0.65
C GLU A 279 -15.95 0.86 1.27
N ILE A 280 -17.14 1.43 1.46
CA ILE A 280 -18.31 0.70 1.95
C ILE A 280 -19.17 0.31 0.75
N SER A 281 -19.41 -0.99 0.61
CA SER A 281 -20.32 -1.58 -0.36
C SER A 281 -21.21 -2.60 0.36
N PHE A 282 -22.50 -2.28 0.49
CA PHE A 282 -23.43 -3.12 1.24
C PHE A 282 -23.84 -4.38 0.47
N GLY A 283 -23.78 -5.51 1.17
CA GLY A 283 -24.17 -6.83 0.67
C GLY A 283 -25.68 -7.07 0.66
N GLN A 284 -26.06 -8.31 0.36
CA GLN A 284 -27.47 -8.68 0.16
C GLN A 284 -28.24 -8.75 1.48
N LEU A 285 -27.63 -9.24 2.56
CA LEU A 285 -28.28 -9.30 3.87
C LEU A 285 -28.61 -7.88 4.34
N ALA A 286 -27.66 -6.95 4.22
CA ALA A 286 -27.86 -5.54 4.56
C ALA A 286 -29.04 -4.88 3.80
N LYS A 287 -29.32 -5.31 2.57
CA LYS A 287 -30.39 -4.80 1.70
C LYS A 287 -31.72 -5.53 1.85
N THR A 288 -31.79 -6.56 2.71
CA THR A 288 -33.00 -7.39 2.87
C THR A 288 -34.22 -6.55 3.20
N GLY A 289 -35.33 -6.81 2.52
CA GLY A 289 -36.57 -6.04 2.68
C GLY A 289 -36.59 -4.74 1.86
N ASN A 290 -35.87 -4.71 0.73
CA ASN A 290 -35.72 -3.54 -0.16
C ASN A 290 -35.17 -2.31 0.57
N GLN A 291 -34.30 -2.56 1.54
CA GLN A 291 -33.64 -1.51 2.28
C GLN A 291 -32.58 -0.85 1.39
N THR A 292 -32.32 0.44 1.65
CA THR A 292 -31.27 1.20 0.97
C THR A 292 -30.25 1.64 2.02
N PRO A 293 -29.33 0.74 2.42
CA PRO A 293 -28.29 1.02 3.42
C PRO A 293 -27.52 2.29 3.12
N GLN A 294 -27.29 3.12 4.13
CA GLN A 294 -26.50 4.33 4.06
C GLN A 294 -25.44 4.34 5.16
N TRP A 295 -24.28 4.89 4.85
CA TRP A 295 -23.19 5.13 5.79
C TRP A 295 -22.74 6.59 5.66
N ASN A 296 -22.78 7.34 6.76
CA ASN A 296 -22.44 8.76 6.77
C ASN A 296 -21.09 9.05 7.45
N ASN A 297 -20.21 8.04 7.55
CA ASN A 297 -18.95 8.10 8.28
C ASN A 297 -19.03 8.01 9.83
N THR A 298 -20.22 7.95 10.41
CA THR A 298 -20.43 7.82 11.86
C THR A 298 -21.50 6.81 12.24
N THR A 299 -22.62 6.82 11.52
CA THR A 299 -23.78 5.96 11.74
C THR A 299 -24.16 5.22 10.47
N CYS A 300 -24.74 4.04 10.65
CA CYS A 300 -25.43 3.30 9.59
C CYS A 300 -26.92 3.62 9.67
N ALA A 301 -27.58 3.80 8.53
CA ALA A 301 -29.03 4.01 8.46
C ALA A 301 -29.64 3.14 7.37
N ASN A 302 -30.94 2.83 7.50
CA ASN A 302 -31.69 2.04 6.51
C ASN A 302 -31.02 0.70 6.15
N VAL A 303 -30.35 0.07 7.12
CA VAL A 303 -29.78 -1.27 6.97
C VAL A 303 -30.79 -2.29 7.49
N TYR A 304 -30.91 -3.47 6.90
CA TYR A 304 -31.80 -4.52 7.41
C TYR A 304 -31.66 -4.71 8.93
N CYS A 305 -30.46 -4.82 9.50
CA CYS A 305 -30.25 -5.14 10.92
C CYS A 305 -30.42 -3.93 11.87
N HIS A 306 -30.12 -2.74 11.39
CA HIS A 306 -30.14 -1.48 12.14
C HIS A 306 -31.01 -0.45 11.43
N GLY A 307 -32.15 -0.91 10.91
CA GLY A 307 -33.10 -0.12 10.14
C GLY A 307 -34.34 0.20 10.96
N SER A 308 -35.21 1.01 10.38
CA SER A 308 -36.48 1.42 11.00
C SER A 308 -37.51 0.29 11.11
N PHE A 309 -37.18 -0.77 11.86
CA PHE A 309 -38.13 -1.80 12.25
C PHE A 309 -39.23 -1.18 13.11
N SER A 310 -40.46 -1.66 12.91
CA SER A 310 -41.61 -1.20 13.68
C SER A 310 -41.39 -1.45 15.18
N GLY A 311 -41.48 -0.39 15.98
CA GLY A 311 -41.33 -0.43 17.44
C GLY A 311 -39.89 -0.33 17.93
N GLY A 312 -38.91 -0.14 17.05
CA GLY A 312 -37.55 0.20 17.45
C GLY A 312 -37.45 1.62 18.03
N LYS A 313 -36.33 1.86 18.71
CA LYS A 313 -35.96 3.15 19.30
C LYS A 313 -34.57 3.60 18.84
N ASP A 314 -33.76 2.69 18.34
CA ASP A 314 -32.42 2.97 17.80
C ASP A 314 -32.34 2.49 16.35
N PHE A 315 -32.29 3.44 15.42
CA PHE A 315 -32.32 3.21 13.97
C PHE A 315 -31.06 3.70 13.26
N GLU A 316 -30.16 4.34 14.02
CA GLU A 316 -28.94 4.93 13.50
C GLU A 316 -27.81 4.72 14.51
N PRO A 317 -27.42 3.45 14.78
CA PRO A 317 -26.38 3.16 15.75
C PRO A 317 -25.08 3.87 15.39
N ASN A 318 -24.43 4.45 16.39
CA ASN A 318 -23.09 4.99 16.24
C ASN A 318 -22.06 3.86 16.19
N TRP A 319 -21.24 3.85 15.14
CA TRP A 319 -20.24 2.83 14.87
C TRP A 319 -19.16 2.70 15.96
N THR A 320 -18.83 3.81 16.63
CA THR A 320 -17.73 3.87 17.59
C THR A 320 -18.17 3.66 19.04
N VAL A 321 -19.47 3.50 19.27
CA VAL A 321 -20.03 3.25 20.60
C VAL A 321 -20.28 1.75 20.74
N VAL A 322 -19.38 1.08 21.47
CA VAL A 322 -19.35 -0.39 21.63
C VAL A 322 -19.46 -0.76 23.11
N ASN A 323 -20.56 -0.37 23.74
CA ASN A 323 -20.84 -0.63 25.16
C ASN A 323 -22.05 -1.55 25.38
N GLY A 324 -22.55 -2.17 24.32
CA GLY A 324 -23.71 -3.07 24.34
C GLY A 324 -25.08 -2.37 24.41
N SER A 325 -25.13 -1.05 24.61
CA SER A 325 -26.41 -0.32 24.74
C SER A 325 -27.26 -0.37 23.48
N GLN A 326 -26.64 -0.29 22.30
CA GLN A 326 -27.32 -0.27 21.00
C GLN A 326 -27.86 -1.65 20.58
N ALA A 327 -27.25 -2.74 21.08
CA ALA A 327 -27.68 -4.11 20.81
C ALA A 327 -28.63 -4.69 21.89
N ALA A 328 -29.05 -3.88 22.86
CA ALA A 328 -29.90 -4.33 23.95
C ALA A 328 -31.30 -4.73 23.45
N CYS A 329 -31.87 -5.80 24.02
CA CYS A 329 -33.22 -6.25 23.69
C CYS A 329 -34.26 -5.12 23.79
N GLY A 330 -34.95 -4.81 22.68
CA GLY A 330 -35.96 -3.76 22.61
C GLY A 330 -35.49 -2.44 21.98
N THR A 331 -34.21 -2.32 21.59
CA THR A 331 -33.71 -1.16 20.85
C THR A 331 -34.09 -1.22 19.38
N CYS A 332 -34.02 -2.39 18.74
CA CYS A 332 -34.31 -2.53 17.31
C CYS A 332 -35.81 -2.73 17.02
N HIS A 333 -36.52 -3.51 17.83
CA HIS A 333 -37.94 -3.80 17.63
C HIS A 333 -38.63 -4.09 18.97
N ASN A 334 -39.96 -4.03 18.98
CA ASN A 334 -40.76 -4.45 20.14
C ASN A 334 -40.55 -5.94 20.48
N ARG A 335 -40.88 -6.32 21.72
CA ARG A 335 -40.83 -7.71 22.20
C ARG A 335 -42.23 -8.10 22.68
N PRO A 336 -43.02 -8.86 21.91
CA PRO A 336 -42.73 -9.36 20.56
C PRO A 336 -42.74 -8.25 19.48
N PRO A 337 -42.15 -8.48 18.29
CA PRO A 337 -42.20 -7.50 17.21
C PRO A 337 -43.62 -7.32 16.69
N ASN A 338 -43.97 -6.11 16.26
CA ASN A 338 -45.29 -5.77 15.68
C ASN A 338 -45.45 -6.31 14.24
N THR A 339 -45.16 -7.59 14.02
CA THR A 339 -45.22 -8.24 12.72
C THR A 339 -45.92 -9.59 12.84
N GLY A 340 -46.45 -10.09 11.72
CA GLY A 340 -47.18 -11.35 11.71
C GLY A 340 -48.43 -11.29 12.59
N ARG A 341 -48.62 -12.29 13.45
CA ARG A 341 -49.80 -12.47 14.30
C ARG A 341 -49.52 -12.27 15.80
N HIS A 342 -48.36 -11.70 16.14
CA HIS A 342 -47.96 -11.47 17.53
C HIS A 342 -48.91 -10.56 18.31
N ASN A 343 -49.67 -9.71 17.61
CA ASN A 343 -50.60 -8.76 18.20
C ASN A 343 -52.06 -9.24 18.17
N ASP A 344 -52.32 -10.48 17.74
CA ASP A 344 -53.66 -11.07 17.83
C ASP A 344 -53.93 -11.48 19.29
N ASP A 345 -55.13 -11.19 19.79
CA ASP A 345 -55.51 -11.47 21.19
C ASP A 345 -55.30 -12.94 21.58
N GLU A 346 -55.51 -13.87 20.65
CA GLU A 346 -55.31 -15.31 20.83
C GLU A 346 -53.83 -15.69 21.03
N HIS A 347 -52.89 -14.88 20.52
CA HIS A 347 -51.44 -15.09 20.66
C HIS A 347 -50.83 -14.22 21.78
N GLY A 348 -51.61 -13.30 22.36
CA GLY A 348 -51.20 -12.46 23.47
C GLY A 348 -50.78 -13.29 24.69
N GLY A 349 -49.51 -13.17 25.08
CA GLY A 349 -48.96 -13.86 26.26
C GLY A 349 -48.54 -15.32 26.02
N MET A 350 -48.56 -15.82 24.78
CA MET A 350 -48.00 -17.13 24.46
C MET A 350 -46.47 -17.13 24.63
N PRO A 351 -45.88 -18.23 25.15
CA PRO A 351 -44.42 -18.37 25.17
C PRO A 351 -43.84 -18.33 23.75
N CYS A 352 -42.77 -17.55 23.54
CA CYS A 352 -42.10 -17.44 22.25
C CYS A 352 -41.72 -18.82 21.68
N SER A 353 -41.34 -19.74 22.55
CA SER A 353 -40.95 -21.11 22.19
C SER A 353 -42.06 -21.94 21.56
N TYR A 354 -43.34 -21.56 21.68
CA TYR A 354 -44.43 -22.27 21.01
C TYR A 354 -44.37 -22.11 19.50
N CYS A 355 -43.86 -20.97 19.01
CA CYS A 355 -43.75 -20.68 17.60
C CYS A 355 -42.31 -20.75 17.09
N HIS A 356 -41.32 -20.45 17.93
CA HIS A 356 -39.91 -20.36 17.53
C HIS A 356 -39.01 -21.45 18.16
N GLY A 357 -39.59 -22.35 18.96
CA GLY A 357 -38.87 -23.46 19.58
C GLY A 357 -37.99 -23.09 20.79
N SER A 358 -37.27 -24.07 21.30
CA SER A 358 -36.33 -23.94 22.41
C SER A 358 -35.23 -22.93 22.08
N GLY A 359 -34.84 -22.14 23.08
CA GLY A 359 -33.87 -21.05 22.93
C GLY A 359 -34.51 -19.68 22.69
N TYR A 360 -35.80 -19.63 22.31
CA TYR A 360 -36.55 -18.39 22.25
C TYR A 360 -37.26 -18.08 23.57
N SER A 361 -37.07 -16.86 24.04
CA SER A 361 -37.77 -16.28 25.18
C SER A 361 -37.89 -14.77 24.98
N ASN A 362 -38.41 -14.06 25.98
CA ASN A 362 -38.33 -12.62 25.94
C ASN A 362 -36.87 -12.14 25.84
N THR A 363 -35.91 -12.77 26.53
CA THR A 363 -34.50 -12.29 26.63
C THR A 363 -33.50 -13.10 25.82
N ALA A 364 -33.96 -14.03 24.98
CA ALA A 364 -33.09 -14.93 24.23
C ALA A 364 -33.69 -15.29 22.88
N VAL A 365 -32.82 -15.52 21.92
CA VAL A 365 -33.14 -15.92 20.54
C VAL A 365 -32.24 -17.08 20.15
N ARG A 366 -32.62 -17.83 19.12
CA ARG A 366 -31.70 -18.76 18.46
C ARG A 366 -30.81 -17.95 17.52
N VAL A 367 -29.51 -17.92 17.80
CA VAL A 367 -28.49 -17.14 17.06
C VAL A 367 -28.51 -17.42 15.55
N ALA A 368 -28.81 -18.67 15.16
CA ALA A 368 -28.88 -19.07 13.75
C ALA A 368 -30.09 -18.49 12.99
N ASP A 369 -31.13 -18.09 13.71
CA ASP A 369 -32.41 -17.64 13.15
C ASP A 369 -32.60 -16.13 13.26
N HIS A 370 -31.86 -15.47 14.15
CA HIS A 370 -32.05 -14.06 14.39
C HIS A 370 -31.05 -13.26 13.57
N ILE A 371 -31.57 -12.32 12.77
CA ILE A 371 -30.80 -11.48 11.84
C ILE A 371 -30.18 -12.31 10.68
N ASN A 372 -30.98 -13.17 10.06
CA ASN A 372 -30.57 -13.99 8.90
C ASN A 372 -31.34 -13.66 7.61
N GLY A 373 -32.20 -12.63 7.63
CA GLY A 373 -32.96 -12.18 6.46
C GLY A 373 -34.26 -12.93 6.19
N VAL A 374 -34.59 -13.96 6.98
CA VAL A 374 -35.83 -14.74 6.85
C VAL A 374 -36.71 -14.60 8.09
N LYS A 375 -37.98 -14.99 7.96
CA LYS A 375 -38.94 -15.03 9.07
C LYS A 375 -39.01 -16.47 9.59
N ASP A 376 -38.19 -16.78 10.57
CA ASP A 376 -38.13 -18.14 11.12
C ASP A 376 -39.23 -18.43 12.14
N VAL A 377 -39.80 -19.63 11.99
CA VAL A 377 -40.64 -20.29 12.97
C VAL A 377 -40.24 -21.76 13.04
N GLY A 378 -40.57 -22.43 14.12
CA GLY A 378 -40.28 -23.84 14.33
C GLY A 378 -38.99 -24.14 15.08
N GLY A 379 -38.52 -25.37 14.95
CA GLY A 379 -37.41 -25.92 15.72
C GLY A 379 -37.85 -26.79 16.90
N ALA A 380 -36.86 -27.31 17.63
CA ALA A 380 -37.09 -28.25 18.72
C ALA A 380 -38.04 -27.65 19.77
N GLY A 381 -39.07 -28.40 20.18
CA GLY A 381 -40.04 -27.94 21.17
C GLY A 381 -41.08 -26.92 20.69
N SER A 382 -40.99 -26.47 19.43
CA SER A 382 -42.05 -25.65 18.81
C SER A 382 -43.30 -26.48 18.54
N ARG A 383 -44.47 -25.81 18.57
CA ARG A 383 -45.77 -26.39 18.20
C ARG A 383 -46.04 -26.31 16.71
N ILE A 384 -45.35 -25.43 16.00
CA ILE A 384 -45.36 -25.33 14.54
C ILE A 384 -43.95 -25.62 14.01
N GLN A 385 -43.83 -26.14 12.81
CA GLN A 385 -42.57 -26.38 12.10
C GLN A 385 -42.32 -25.34 11.01
N SER A 386 -43.37 -24.80 10.39
CA SER A 386 -43.23 -23.80 9.33
C SER A 386 -44.42 -22.85 9.24
N TRP A 387 -44.18 -21.72 8.58
CA TRP A 387 -45.20 -20.75 8.16
C TRP A 387 -45.04 -20.48 6.67
N ASN A 388 -46.09 -20.74 5.90
CA ASN A 388 -46.11 -20.43 4.47
C ASN A 388 -46.75 -19.06 4.26
N ALA A 389 -45.96 -18.06 3.84
CA ALA A 389 -46.46 -16.71 3.61
C ALA A 389 -47.40 -16.59 2.39
N GLY A 390 -47.30 -17.48 1.40
CA GLY A 390 -48.14 -17.47 0.20
C GLY A 390 -49.54 -18.03 0.45
N THR A 391 -49.64 -19.14 1.18
CA THR A 391 -50.93 -19.73 1.58
C THR A 391 -51.43 -19.19 2.92
N LYS A 392 -50.58 -18.46 3.63
CA LYS A 392 -50.81 -17.87 4.94
C LYS A 392 -51.26 -18.92 5.98
N SER A 393 -50.52 -20.01 6.07
CA SER A 393 -50.86 -21.17 6.93
C SER A 393 -49.64 -21.70 7.68
N CYS A 394 -49.87 -22.20 8.91
CA CYS A 394 -48.86 -22.91 9.71
C CYS A 394 -48.92 -24.43 9.46
N ASP A 395 -47.81 -25.12 9.67
CA ASP A 395 -47.74 -26.57 9.72
C ASP A 395 -46.92 -27.04 10.93
N PRO A 396 -47.42 -27.94 11.80
CA PRO A 396 -48.82 -28.38 11.89
C PRO A 396 -49.76 -27.23 12.29
N THR A 397 -51.04 -27.36 11.94
CA THR A 397 -52.03 -26.28 12.14
C THR A 397 -52.51 -26.19 13.59
N CYS A 398 -52.42 -25.01 14.21
CA CYS A 398 -53.04 -24.75 15.53
C CYS A 398 -54.55 -24.47 15.46
N HIS A 399 -55.05 -24.00 14.31
CA HIS A 399 -56.46 -23.58 14.13
C HIS A 399 -57.14 -24.29 12.94
N GLY A 400 -56.78 -25.54 12.68
CA GLY A 400 -57.32 -26.32 11.57
C GLY A 400 -57.00 -25.71 10.20
N SER A 401 -57.97 -25.71 9.27
CA SER A 401 -57.78 -25.28 7.88
C SER A 401 -57.77 -23.75 7.67
N LYS A 402 -57.71 -22.94 8.74
CA LYS A 402 -57.71 -21.47 8.63
C LYS A 402 -56.45 -20.95 7.90
N ARG A 403 -56.62 -19.89 7.11
CA ARG A 403 -55.57 -19.18 6.36
C ARG A 403 -55.65 -17.68 6.67
N TRP A 404 -54.52 -16.97 6.73
CA TRP A 404 -54.40 -15.70 7.46
C TRP A 404 -53.64 -14.57 6.78
#